data_AF-A0A2N5VJ19-F1
#
_entry.id   AF-A0A2N5VJ19-F1
#
_cell.length_a   1.000
_cell.length_b   1.000
_cell.length_c   1.000
_cell.angle_alpha   90.00
_cell.angle_beta   90.00
_cell.angle_gamma   90.00
#
_symmetry.space_group_name_H-M   'P 1'
#
loop_
_entity.id
_entity.type
_entity.pdbx_description
1 polymer ?
#
loop_
_entity_poly.entity_id
_entity_poly.type
_entity_poly.pdbx_seq_one_letter_code
_entity_poly.pdbx_strand_id
1 'polypeptide(L)'
;MLVNSALLLLIGSSMSGAVMGYTLHFKNNCHFTVWPAVGKAPNGQPDPSVAYGAKLAPGASSRFGVNDHEIGIRSWGRTGCNSNGANCATGACNGGLRCTDGGITSRVLLGEYGYQQFGNVISWDLSRVDGSINIPTSIRNGGNVKTCRSGNCPSNQAFAQPNDFQAITTSPVGSTFDITFCP
;
A
#
# COMPACT_ATOMS: atom_id res chain seq x y z
N MET A 1 -19.35 -59.02 -29.63
CA MET A 1 -18.95 -58.66 -28.25
C MET A 1 -18.16 -57.36 -28.33
N LEU A 2 -18.78 -56.22 -28.06
CA LEU A 2 -18.09 -54.93 -27.97
C LEU A 2 -18.06 -54.53 -26.50
N VAL A 3 -16.87 -54.47 -25.93
CA VAL A 3 -16.64 -54.13 -24.53
C VAL A 3 -16.50 -52.60 -24.46
N ASN A 4 -17.50 -51.91 -23.92
CA ASN A 4 -17.44 -50.47 -23.69
C ASN A 4 -16.40 -50.18 -22.59
N SER A 5 -15.26 -49.61 -22.98
CA SER A 5 -14.26 -49.10 -22.04
C SER A 5 -14.70 -47.72 -21.54
N ALA A 6 -15.16 -47.63 -20.29
CA ALA A 6 -15.44 -46.37 -19.64
C ALA A 6 -14.12 -45.76 -19.13
N LEU A 7 -13.70 -44.65 -19.74
CA LEU A 7 -12.54 -43.86 -19.31
C LEU A 7 -12.95 -42.99 -18.10
N LEU A 8 -12.45 -43.30 -16.91
CA LEU A 8 -12.62 -42.44 -15.73
C LEU A 8 -11.69 -41.22 -15.83
N LEU A 9 -12.27 -40.04 -16.02
CA LEU A 9 -11.58 -38.75 -15.87
C LEU A 9 -11.49 -38.40 -14.38
N LEU A 10 -10.30 -38.53 -13.80
CA LEU A 10 -9.96 -37.97 -12.49
C LEU A 10 -9.85 -36.45 -12.62
N ILE A 11 -10.92 -35.73 -12.28
CA ILE A 11 -10.89 -34.27 -12.14
C ILE A 11 -10.18 -33.96 -10.82
N GLY A 12 -8.86 -33.79 -10.88
CA GLY A 12 -8.07 -33.31 -9.75
C GLY A 12 -8.55 -31.93 -9.34
N SER A 13 -9.26 -31.85 -8.21
CA SER A 13 -9.67 -30.57 -7.62
C SER A 13 -8.42 -29.95 -6.98
N SER A 14 -7.76 -29.04 -7.69
CA SER A 14 -6.69 -28.24 -7.08
C SER A 14 -7.32 -27.34 -6.01
N MET A 15 -7.18 -27.70 -4.74
CA MET A 15 -7.34 -26.74 -3.65
C MET A 15 -6.24 -25.69 -3.79
N SER A 16 -6.53 -24.61 -4.51
CA SER A 16 -5.78 -23.37 -4.38
C SER A 16 -6.01 -22.89 -2.95
N GLY A 17 -5.06 -23.17 -2.05
CA GLY A 17 -5.04 -22.54 -0.74
C GLY A 17 -5.14 -21.03 -0.93
N ALA A 18 -6.05 -20.38 -0.22
CA ALA A 18 -6.19 -18.93 -0.29
C ALA A 18 -4.85 -18.30 0.11
N VAL A 19 -4.17 -17.69 -0.86
CA VAL A 19 -2.96 -16.90 -0.63
C VAL A 19 -3.43 -15.62 0.05
N MET A 20 -3.28 -15.53 1.37
CA MET A 20 -3.87 -14.45 2.17
C MET A 20 -2.93 -13.24 2.21
N GLY A 21 -2.90 -12.47 1.11
CA GLY A 21 -2.26 -11.15 1.07
C GLY A 21 -2.99 -10.10 1.91
N TYR A 22 -2.94 -8.84 1.53
CA TYR A 22 -3.72 -7.77 2.18
C TYR A 22 -4.21 -6.73 1.17
N THR A 23 -5.18 -5.92 1.57
CA THR A 23 -5.79 -4.89 0.70
C THR A 23 -5.48 -3.50 1.22
N LEU A 24 -5.04 -2.62 0.33
CA LEU A 24 -4.93 -1.18 0.57
C LEU A 24 -6.17 -0.51 -0.02
N HIS A 25 -6.97 0.14 0.83
CA HIS A 25 -8.19 0.82 0.44
C HIS A 25 -8.01 2.33 0.61
N PHE A 26 -7.93 3.05 -0.50
CA PHE A 26 -7.71 4.48 -0.54
C PHE A 26 -9.03 5.24 -0.56
N LYS A 27 -9.12 6.30 0.24
CA LYS A 27 -10.20 7.28 0.25
C LYS A 27 -9.62 8.68 0.14
N ASN A 28 -10.11 9.44 -0.83
CA ASN A 28 -9.79 10.85 -0.95
C ASN A 28 -10.88 11.70 -0.27
N ASN A 29 -10.60 12.23 0.93
CA ASN A 29 -11.46 13.24 1.58
C ASN A 29 -10.98 14.67 1.33
N CYS A 30 -9.91 14.86 0.56
CA CYS A 30 -9.44 16.18 0.19
C CYS A 30 -10.41 16.85 -0.80
N HIS A 31 -10.43 18.19 -0.80
CA HIS A 31 -11.16 18.99 -1.78
C HIS A 31 -10.48 19.08 -3.16
N PHE A 32 -9.39 18.34 -3.37
CA PHE A 32 -8.62 18.28 -4.61
C PHE A 32 -8.40 16.83 -5.05
N THR A 33 -8.01 16.63 -6.31
CA THR A 33 -7.68 15.29 -6.81
C THR A 33 -6.40 14.76 -6.19
N VAL A 34 -6.42 13.52 -5.72
CA VAL A 34 -5.24 12.81 -5.22
C VAL A 34 -4.95 11.62 -6.14
N TRP A 35 -3.67 11.35 -6.39
CA TRP A 35 -3.25 10.16 -7.13
C TRP A 35 -2.55 9.20 -6.18
N PRO A 36 -3.26 8.27 -5.52
CA PRO A 36 -2.61 7.23 -4.74
C PRO A 36 -1.65 6.43 -5.62
N ALA A 37 -0.58 5.97 -4.99
CA ALA A 37 0.43 5.09 -5.57
C ALA A 37 0.77 3.98 -4.59
N VAL A 38 1.12 2.81 -5.14
CA VAL A 38 1.76 1.73 -4.39
C VAL A 38 2.96 1.25 -5.19
N GLY A 39 4.06 1.00 -4.51
CA GLY A 39 5.25 0.38 -5.08
C GLY A 39 5.99 -0.44 -4.05
N LYS A 40 7.02 -1.16 -4.51
CA LYS A 40 7.82 -2.04 -3.68
C LYS A 40 9.29 -1.63 -3.74
N ALA A 41 9.92 -1.56 -2.57
CA ALA A 41 11.35 -1.28 -2.42
C ALA A 41 11.96 -2.00 -1.20
N PRO A 42 12.06 -3.35 -1.21
CA PRO A 42 12.69 -4.10 -0.13
C PRO A 42 14.14 -3.64 0.03
N ASN A 43 14.56 -3.40 1.28
CA ASN A 43 15.90 -2.89 1.59
C ASN A 43 16.25 -1.60 0.85
N GLY A 44 15.25 -0.78 0.51
CA GLY A 44 15.43 0.47 -0.23
C GLY A 44 15.71 0.30 -1.73
N GLN A 45 15.62 -0.91 -2.28
CA GLN A 45 15.88 -1.18 -3.70
C GLN A 45 14.57 -1.35 -4.48
N PRO A 46 14.29 -0.51 -5.50
CA PRO A 46 13.08 -0.63 -6.30
C PRO A 46 12.86 -2.03 -6.89
N ASP A 47 11.64 -2.54 -6.76
CA ASP A 47 11.17 -3.76 -7.39
C ASP A 47 9.86 -3.46 -8.15
N PRO A 48 9.87 -3.51 -9.50
CA PRO A 48 8.71 -3.13 -10.31
C PRO A 48 7.60 -4.20 -10.32
N SER A 49 7.76 -5.34 -9.65
CA SER A 49 6.74 -6.39 -9.57
C SER A 49 5.44 -5.92 -8.89
N VAL A 50 5.53 -4.92 -8.00
CA VAL A 50 4.38 -4.22 -7.44
C VAL A 50 4.41 -2.78 -7.91
N ALA A 51 3.43 -2.44 -8.74
CA ALA A 51 3.27 -1.09 -9.27
C ALA A 51 1.78 -0.76 -9.37
N TYR A 52 1.35 0.31 -8.74
CA TYR A 52 -0.03 0.77 -8.77
C TYR A 52 -0.10 2.29 -8.79
N GLY A 53 -1.17 2.79 -9.40
CA GLY A 53 -1.69 4.10 -9.08
C GLY A 53 -3.07 4.32 -9.68
N ALA A 54 -3.78 5.27 -9.13
CA ALA A 54 -5.12 5.67 -9.58
C ALA A 54 -5.26 7.19 -9.52
N LYS A 55 -6.32 7.71 -10.13
CA LYS A 55 -6.76 9.10 -9.97
C LYS A 55 -8.03 9.11 -9.14
N LEU A 56 -8.02 9.79 -8.00
CA LEU A 56 -9.17 9.92 -7.12
C LEU A 56 -9.65 11.38 -7.11
N ALA A 57 -10.82 11.63 -7.70
CA ALA A 57 -11.56 12.87 -7.47
C ALA A 57 -11.91 13.02 -5.98
N PRO A 58 -12.25 14.23 -5.50
CA PRO A 58 -12.78 14.42 -4.16
C PRO A 58 -13.93 13.44 -3.85
N GLY A 59 -13.86 12.76 -2.71
CA GLY A 59 -14.82 11.75 -2.29
C GLY A 59 -14.68 10.39 -2.96
N ALA A 60 -13.80 10.20 -3.95
CA ALA A 60 -13.60 8.92 -4.61
C ALA A 60 -12.73 7.96 -3.78
N SER A 61 -12.82 6.67 -4.12
CA SER A 61 -12.05 5.59 -3.51
C SER A 61 -11.47 4.64 -4.55
N SER A 62 -10.38 3.95 -4.19
CA SER A 62 -9.85 2.83 -4.96
C SER A 62 -9.24 1.78 -4.04
N ARG A 63 -8.99 0.59 -4.58
CA ARG A 63 -8.38 -0.53 -3.85
C ARG A 63 -7.22 -1.11 -4.64
N PHE A 64 -6.26 -1.65 -3.91
CA PHE A 64 -5.17 -2.44 -4.46
C PHE A 64 -4.93 -3.66 -3.57
N GLY A 65 -4.92 -4.85 -4.16
CA GLY A 65 -4.54 -6.08 -3.48
C GLY A 65 -3.02 -6.25 -3.56
N VAL A 66 -2.41 -6.54 -2.42
CA VAL A 66 -1.00 -6.91 -2.30
C VAL A 66 -0.94 -8.42 -2.09
N ASN A 67 -0.06 -9.09 -2.84
CA ASN A 67 0.13 -10.52 -2.71
C ASN A 67 0.69 -10.88 -1.33
N ASP A 68 0.54 -12.15 -0.96
CA ASP A 68 1.06 -12.67 0.30
C ASP A 68 2.60 -12.65 0.32
N HIS A 69 3.17 -12.65 1.53
CA HIS A 69 4.62 -12.62 1.78
C HIS A 69 5.38 -11.41 1.21
N GLU A 70 4.69 -10.39 0.69
CA GLU A 70 5.32 -9.17 0.18
C GLU A 70 5.93 -8.32 1.32
N ILE A 71 7.13 -7.80 1.07
CA ILE A 71 7.88 -6.93 1.98
C ILE A 71 8.31 -5.64 1.27
N GLY A 72 8.53 -4.58 2.05
CA GLY A 72 8.97 -3.29 1.51
C GLY A 72 7.91 -2.61 0.65
N ILE A 73 6.63 -2.86 0.92
CA ILE A 73 5.52 -2.21 0.21
C ILE A 73 5.33 -0.82 0.78
N ARG A 74 5.16 0.16 -0.11
CA ARG A 74 4.94 1.56 0.24
C ARG A 74 3.75 2.10 -0.50
N SER A 75 2.93 2.88 0.19
CA SER A 75 1.82 3.64 -0.37
C SER A 75 1.95 5.12 -0.08
N TRP A 76 1.56 5.98 -1.00
CA TRP A 76 1.55 7.43 -0.78
C TRP A 76 0.53 8.12 -1.68
N GLY A 77 0.25 9.39 -1.38
CA GLY A 77 -0.60 10.25 -2.22
C GLY A 77 0.23 11.26 -2.99
N ARG A 78 -0.13 11.48 -4.26
CA ARG A 78 0.51 12.47 -5.16
C ARG A 78 -0.48 13.58 -5.49
N THR A 79 0.01 14.80 -5.73
CA THR A 79 -0.83 15.96 -6.06
C THR A 79 -0.34 16.69 -7.31
N GLY A 80 -1.24 17.40 -7.99
CA GLY A 80 -0.90 18.25 -9.14
C GLY A 80 -0.27 17.50 -10.30
N CYS A 81 -0.72 16.27 -10.57
CA CYS A 81 -0.21 15.45 -11.68
C CYS A 81 -0.85 15.85 -13.01
N ASN A 82 -0.14 15.58 -14.10
CA ASN A 82 -0.69 15.62 -15.45
C ASN A 82 -1.85 14.60 -15.60
N SER A 83 -2.62 14.72 -16.68
CA SER A 83 -3.77 13.84 -16.96
C SER A 83 -3.42 12.36 -16.99
N ASN A 84 -2.19 12.02 -17.40
CA ASN A 84 -1.65 10.67 -17.42
C ASN A 84 -1.02 10.20 -16.09
N GLY A 85 -1.13 10.99 -15.01
CA GLY A 85 -0.58 10.67 -13.69
C GLY A 85 0.93 10.89 -13.52
N ALA A 86 1.62 11.43 -14.52
CA ALA A 86 3.03 11.82 -14.45
C ALA A 86 3.21 13.27 -13.97
N ASN A 87 4.47 13.67 -13.75
CA ASN A 87 4.88 15.05 -13.42
C ASN A 87 4.07 15.70 -12.28
N CYS A 88 3.88 14.95 -11.19
CA CYS A 88 3.18 15.45 -10.02
C CYS A 88 3.97 16.54 -9.29
N ALA A 89 3.29 17.57 -8.81
CA ALA A 89 3.89 18.63 -8.00
C ALA A 89 4.47 18.09 -6.67
N THR A 90 3.82 17.10 -6.07
CA THR A 90 4.34 16.41 -4.88
C THR A 90 4.16 14.89 -5.01
N GLY A 91 5.08 14.13 -4.40
CA GLY A 91 5.02 12.67 -4.39
C GLY A 91 5.24 12.02 -5.75
N ALA A 92 5.85 12.73 -6.71
CA ALA A 92 6.14 12.18 -8.03
C ALA A 92 6.94 10.87 -7.93
N CYS A 93 6.80 10.04 -8.96
CA CYS A 93 7.44 8.73 -9.03
C CYS A 93 7.81 8.41 -10.47
N ASN A 94 8.75 7.48 -10.65
CA ASN A 94 9.01 6.88 -11.96
C ASN A 94 7.86 5.95 -12.37
N GLY A 95 7.53 5.90 -13.66
CA GLY A 95 6.48 5.02 -14.21
C GLY A 95 5.13 5.70 -14.52
N GLY A 96 5.01 7.01 -14.29
CA GLY A 96 3.80 7.77 -14.61
C GLY A 96 2.65 7.39 -13.68
N LEU A 97 1.50 6.93 -14.21
CA LEU A 97 0.37 6.55 -13.36
C LEU A 97 0.72 5.39 -12.41
N ARG A 98 1.47 4.38 -12.89
CA ARG A 98 1.85 3.20 -12.11
C ARG A 98 3.31 3.33 -11.67
N CYS A 99 3.52 3.57 -10.38
CA CYS A 99 4.85 3.84 -9.85
C CYS A 99 5.71 2.57 -9.78
N THR A 100 6.96 2.64 -10.24
CA THR A 100 7.90 1.50 -10.28
C THR A 100 9.16 1.70 -9.45
N ASP A 101 9.23 2.78 -8.65
CA ASP A 101 10.39 3.13 -7.83
C ASP A 101 10.18 2.87 -6.33
N GLY A 102 9.05 2.26 -5.95
CA GLY A 102 8.71 2.01 -4.55
C GLY A 102 8.65 3.28 -3.69
N GLY A 103 8.35 4.44 -4.29
CA GLY A 103 8.23 5.70 -3.56
C GLY A 103 9.58 6.31 -3.12
N ILE A 104 10.71 5.74 -3.56
CA ILE A 104 12.07 6.22 -3.23
C ILE A 104 12.28 7.68 -3.62
N THR A 105 11.71 8.12 -4.75
CA THR A 105 11.85 9.49 -5.23
C THR A 105 10.77 10.44 -4.69
N SER A 106 9.75 9.91 -4.01
CA SER A 106 8.54 10.66 -3.69
C SER A 106 8.77 11.77 -2.65
N ARG A 107 9.66 11.54 -1.68
CA ARG A 107 10.00 12.45 -0.57
C ARG A 107 8.78 13.02 0.17
N VAL A 108 7.76 12.18 0.33
CA VAL A 108 6.52 12.52 1.03
C VAL A 108 6.22 11.52 2.14
N LEU A 109 5.14 11.76 2.89
CA LEU A 109 4.60 10.81 3.86
C LEU A 109 4.24 9.50 3.17
N LEU A 110 4.85 8.41 3.64
CA LEU A 110 4.61 7.05 3.18
C LEU A 110 3.76 6.31 4.22
N GLY A 111 2.94 5.38 3.75
CA GLY A 111 2.54 4.21 4.53
C GLY A 111 3.44 3.05 4.14
N GLU A 112 4.06 2.39 5.11
CA GLU A 112 4.95 1.25 4.89
C GLU A 112 4.28 -0.03 5.39
N TYR A 113 4.49 -1.14 4.67
CA TYR A 113 3.87 -2.43 4.96
C TYR A 113 4.84 -3.57 4.63
N GLY A 114 4.82 -4.62 5.44
CA GLY A 114 5.61 -5.82 5.15
C GLY A 114 5.17 -7.03 5.95
N TYR A 115 5.14 -8.18 5.28
CA TYR A 115 4.93 -9.47 5.91
C TYR A 115 6.03 -9.78 6.94
N GLN A 116 5.60 -10.29 8.09
CA GLN A 116 6.45 -10.77 9.17
C GLN A 116 6.18 -12.26 9.39
N GLN A 117 7.17 -13.08 9.05
CA GLN A 117 7.07 -14.54 9.17
C GLN A 117 6.84 -14.98 10.61
N PHE A 118 7.59 -14.40 11.56
CA PHE A 118 7.38 -14.65 12.98
C PHE A 118 6.13 -13.91 13.46
N GLY A 119 5.04 -14.65 13.65
CA GLY A 119 3.74 -14.12 14.05
C GLY A 119 2.70 -14.16 12.93
N ASN A 120 3.09 -14.38 11.68
CA ASN A 120 2.19 -14.43 10.51
C ASN A 120 1.28 -13.19 10.43
N VAL A 121 1.92 -12.01 10.44
CA VAL A 121 1.26 -10.70 10.45
C VAL A 121 1.84 -9.78 9.39
N ILE A 122 1.13 -8.68 9.12
CA ILE A 122 1.63 -7.54 8.36
C ILE A 122 2.06 -6.48 9.38
N SER A 123 3.34 -6.12 9.38
CA SER A 123 3.84 -4.90 10.03
C SER A 123 3.52 -3.70 9.16
N TRP A 124 3.10 -2.60 9.78
CA TRP A 124 2.80 -1.37 9.07
C TRP A 124 2.96 -0.14 9.96
N ASP A 125 3.21 1.00 9.31
CA ASP A 125 3.38 2.30 9.93
C ASP A 125 3.19 3.43 8.90
N LEU A 126 3.15 4.66 9.39
CA LEU A 126 3.42 5.84 8.58
C LEU A 126 4.89 6.22 8.74
N SER A 127 5.48 6.81 7.70
CA SER A 127 6.90 7.17 7.70
C SER A 127 7.16 8.46 6.94
N ARG A 128 7.95 9.34 7.56
CA ARG A 128 8.43 10.62 7.02
C ARG A 128 9.94 10.81 7.20
N VAL A 129 10.69 9.72 7.44
CA VAL A 129 12.14 9.74 7.75
C VAL A 129 12.93 10.57 6.73
N ASP A 130 12.57 10.48 5.44
CA ASP A 130 13.20 11.22 4.34
C ASP A 130 12.20 12.07 3.53
N GLY A 131 11.10 12.48 4.16
CA GLY A 131 9.98 13.09 3.47
C GLY A 131 9.26 14.17 4.25
N SER A 132 8.38 14.87 3.54
CA SER A 132 7.48 15.87 4.12
C SER A 132 6.03 15.40 4.08
N ILE A 133 5.19 15.93 4.97
CA ILE A 133 3.75 15.65 4.92
C ILE A 133 3.13 16.54 3.83
N ASN A 134 3.04 16.03 2.60
CA ASN A 134 2.38 16.72 1.50
C ASN A 134 0.85 16.68 1.63
N ILE A 135 0.30 15.55 2.10
CA ILE A 135 -1.11 15.34 2.34
C ILE A 135 -1.25 14.71 3.74
N PRO A 136 -2.05 15.30 4.64
CA PRO A 136 -2.44 14.64 5.88
C PRO A 136 -3.03 13.26 5.58
N THR A 137 -2.51 12.22 6.22
CA THR A 137 -2.90 10.83 5.91
C THR A 137 -3.16 10.06 7.19
N SER A 138 -4.20 9.21 7.15
CA SER A 138 -4.49 8.23 8.20
C SER A 138 -4.53 6.82 7.62
N ILE A 139 -3.97 5.86 8.34
CA ILE A 139 -4.12 4.42 8.09
C ILE A 139 -4.89 3.83 9.26
N ARG A 140 -5.97 3.10 8.97
CA ARG A 140 -6.75 2.36 9.96
C ARG A 140 -6.81 0.88 9.60
N ASN A 141 -6.62 0.03 10.59
CA ASN A 141 -6.92 -1.40 10.50
C ASN A 141 -7.48 -1.88 11.85
N GLY A 142 -8.72 -2.37 11.85
CA GLY A 142 -9.42 -2.70 13.10
C GLY A 142 -9.51 -1.49 14.04
N GLY A 143 -9.13 -1.70 15.31
CA GLY A 143 -9.07 -0.64 16.33
C GLY A 143 -7.81 0.23 16.28
N ASN A 144 -6.85 -0.09 15.41
CA ASN A 144 -5.59 0.64 15.32
C ASN A 144 -5.67 1.76 14.28
N VAL A 145 -5.20 2.94 14.64
CA VAL A 145 -5.15 4.13 13.78
C VAL A 145 -3.79 4.81 13.90
N LYS A 146 -3.18 5.11 12.76
CA LYS A 146 -2.02 6.01 12.65
C LYS A 146 -2.42 7.20 11.79
N THR A 147 -2.21 8.41 12.28
CA THR A 147 -2.58 9.66 11.60
C THR A 147 -1.45 10.67 11.71
N CYS A 148 -1.06 11.24 10.58
CA CYS A 148 -0.12 12.35 10.52
C CYS A 148 -0.69 13.52 9.72
N ARG A 149 -0.63 14.70 10.34
CA ARG A 149 -1.03 15.99 9.76
C ARG A 149 0.16 16.94 9.79
N SER A 150 0.14 17.97 8.94
CA SER A 150 1.14 19.05 9.03
C SER A 150 1.09 19.69 10.41
N GLY A 151 2.24 19.79 11.08
CA GLY A 151 2.35 20.29 12.46
C GLY A 151 1.91 19.33 13.57
N ASN A 152 1.35 18.15 13.24
CA ASN A 152 0.97 17.14 14.24
C ASN A 152 1.19 15.71 13.71
N CYS A 153 2.37 15.19 14.00
CA CYS A 153 2.78 13.83 13.64
C CYS A 153 3.81 13.33 14.66
N PRO A 154 3.36 12.97 15.87
CA PRO A 154 4.24 12.50 16.94
C PRO A 154 4.84 11.12 16.61
N SER A 155 5.91 10.74 17.31
CA SER A 155 6.71 9.54 17.02
C SER A 155 5.97 8.21 17.19
N ASN A 156 4.82 8.19 17.87
CA ASN A 156 3.94 7.03 17.93
C ASN A 156 2.96 6.94 16.75
N GLN A 157 2.90 7.96 15.88
CA GLN A 157 2.04 7.99 14.70
C GLN A 157 2.80 7.71 13.40
N ALA A 158 4.06 8.16 13.31
CA ALA A 158 4.91 7.85 12.18
C ALA A 158 6.39 7.83 12.57
N PHE A 159 7.18 7.10 11.80
CA PHE A 159 8.63 7.25 11.80
C PHE A 159 9.03 8.65 11.32
N ALA A 160 9.63 9.44 12.19
CA ALA A 160 10.32 10.68 11.82
C ALA A 160 11.84 10.49 11.76
N GLN A 161 12.36 9.45 12.41
CA GLN A 161 13.77 9.05 12.42
C GLN A 161 13.88 7.51 12.57
N PRO A 162 15.04 6.88 12.27
CA PRO A 162 15.19 5.42 12.18
C PRO A 162 14.79 4.58 13.41
N ASN A 163 14.53 5.20 14.56
CA ASN A 163 14.33 4.52 15.85
C ASN A 163 12.94 4.76 16.46
N ASP A 164 12.00 5.34 15.71
CA ASP A 164 10.64 5.61 16.16
C ASP A 164 9.75 4.35 16.15
N PHE A 165 10.22 3.26 16.76
CA PHE A 165 9.55 1.95 16.75
C PHE A 165 8.15 1.95 17.37
N GLN A 166 7.78 3.00 18.12
CA GLN A 166 6.43 3.21 18.66
C GLN A 166 5.38 3.44 17.55
N ALA A 167 5.81 3.81 16.34
CA ALA A 167 4.94 3.94 15.19
C ALA A 167 4.53 2.57 14.61
N ILE A 168 5.33 1.51 14.82
CA ILE A 168 5.04 0.18 14.29
C ILE A 168 3.73 -0.36 14.85
N THR A 169 2.90 -0.92 13.99
CA THR A 169 1.73 -1.70 14.35
C THR A 169 1.72 -2.98 13.53
N THR A 170 1.07 -4.03 14.07
CA THR A 170 0.88 -5.29 13.35
C THR A 170 -0.59 -5.60 13.21
N SER A 171 -0.94 -6.25 12.10
CA SER A 171 -2.30 -6.69 11.79
C SER A 171 -2.26 -8.10 11.17
N PRO A 172 -3.31 -8.92 11.32
CA PRO A 172 -3.36 -10.24 10.70
C PRO A 172 -3.22 -10.18 9.17
N VAL A 173 -2.63 -11.21 8.57
CA VAL A 173 -2.73 -11.45 7.11
C VAL A 173 -4.21 -11.51 6.67
N GLY A 174 -4.50 -11.16 5.43
CA GLY A 174 -5.88 -10.99 4.94
C GLY A 174 -6.53 -9.64 5.28
N SER A 175 -5.84 -8.77 6.03
CA SER A 175 -6.35 -7.48 6.46
C SER A 175 -6.65 -6.51 5.32
N THR A 176 -7.57 -5.57 5.58
CA THR A 176 -7.74 -4.35 4.77
C THR A 176 -7.26 -3.14 5.56
N PHE A 177 -6.43 -2.31 4.95
CA PHE A 177 -5.94 -1.05 5.50
C PHE A 177 -6.70 0.11 4.85
N ASP A 178 -7.51 0.81 5.63
CA ASP A 178 -8.22 2.01 5.19
C ASP A 178 -7.27 3.22 5.25
N ILE A 179 -6.87 3.71 4.08
CA ILE A 179 -5.96 4.83 3.90
C ILE A 179 -6.78 6.05 3.50
N THR A 180 -6.86 7.04 4.39
CA THR A 180 -7.63 8.26 4.17
C THR A 180 -6.69 9.45 3.98
N PHE A 181 -6.80 10.10 2.83
CA PHE A 181 -6.17 11.40 2.57
C PHE A 181 -7.09 12.52 3.04
N CYS A 182 -6.53 13.51 3.73
CA CYS A 182 -7.26 14.56 4.45
C CYS A 182 -8.28 14.00 5.47
N PRO A 183 -7.83 13.20 6.46
CA PRO A 183 -8.66 12.65 7.53
C PRO A 183 -9.07 13.70 8.56
#